data_AF-A0A1B6EHJ8-F1
#
_entry.id   AF-A0A1B6EHJ8-F1
#
_cell.length_a   1.000
_cell.length_b   1.000
_cell.length_c   1.000
_cell.angle_alpha   90.00
_cell.angle_beta   90.00
_cell.angle_gamma   90.00
#
_symmetry.space_group_name_H-M   'P 1'
#
loop_
_entity.id
_entity.type
_entity.pdbx_description
1 polymer ?
#
loop_
_entity_poly.entity_id
_entity_poly.type
_entity_poly.pdbx_seq_one_letter_code
_entity_poly.pdbx_strand_id
1 'polypeptide(L)'
;TIATEYEEAEPRMWPQPHLESNDLKLPTSMLTPPQIDDHKRDIDSRGPSGMTPLMLATVRGGGIETTEEDDDDNTGVMVSELLAQGADSSIQMDGTGETALHLAARFARADAAKRLLDGGADANSQDNTGRTPLHSAVAADAVGVF
;
A
#
# COMPACT_ATOMS: atom_id res chain seq x y z
N THR A 1 -22.71 60.49 32.46
CA THR A 1 -22.94 59.93 31.11
C THR A 1 -21.97 58.78 30.94
N ILE A 2 -22.46 57.63 30.43
CA ILE A 2 -21.78 56.38 30.00
C ILE A 2 -20.97 55.63 31.09
N ALA A 3 -21.50 54.60 31.76
CA ALA A 3 -21.81 53.21 31.34
C ALA A 3 -20.56 52.36 31.04
N THR A 4 -20.27 51.35 31.87
CA THR A 4 -20.54 49.91 31.61
C THR A 4 -20.10 49.08 32.83
N GLU A 5 -21.06 48.49 33.53
CA GLU A 5 -20.82 47.33 34.40
C GLU A 5 -20.44 46.14 33.50
N TYR A 6 -19.22 45.63 33.65
CA TYR A 6 -18.82 44.30 33.17
C TYR A 6 -18.33 43.53 34.38
N GLU A 7 -19.17 42.59 34.81
CA GLU A 7 -18.94 41.62 35.87
C GLU A 7 -17.96 40.58 35.33
N GLU A 8 -16.66 40.82 35.49
CA GLU A 8 -15.61 39.93 35.00
C GLU A 8 -15.45 38.76 35.97
N ALA A 9 -16.10 37.66 35.59
CA ALA A 9 -16.11 36.39 36.30
C ALA A 9 -14.70 35.97 36.74
N GLU A 10 -14.56 35.76 38.05
CA GLU A 10 -13.36 35.27 38.69
C GLU A 10 -12.76 34.07 37.92
N PRO A 11 -11.45 34.05 37.65
CA PRO A 11 -10.82 32.90 37.02
C PRO A 11 -11.04 31.69 37.92
N ARG A 12 -11.83 30.73 37.44
CA ARG A 12 -12.17 29.49 38.15
C ARG A 12 -10.89 28.77 38.57
N MET A 13 -10.48 29.00 39.82
CA MET A 13 -9.40 28.28 40.47
C MET A 13 -9.89 26.83 40.66
N TRP A 14 -9.21 25.88 40.04
CA TRP A 14 -9.56 24.46 40.10
C TRP A 14 -9.49 23.97 41.57
N PRO A 15 -10.53 23.29 42.09
CA PRO A 15 -10.53 22.82 43.47
C PRO A 15 -9.51 21.69 43.68
N GLN A 16 -8.95 21.65 44.89
CA GLN A 16 -7.78 20.82 45.29
C GLN A 16 -7.78 19.33 44.93
N PRO A 17 -8.88 18.56 44.80
CA PRO A 17 -8.80 17.17 44.33
C PRO A 17 -8.18 17.01 42.93
N HIS A 18 -8.13 18.07 42.11
CA HIS A 18 -7.44 18.03 40.81
C HIS A 18 -5.91 18.11 40.93
N LEU A 19 -5.35 18.57 42.04
CA LEU A 19 -3.90 18.68 42.22
C LEU A 19 -3.27 17.35 42.68
N GLU A 20 -4.00 16.55 43.47
CA GLU A 20 -3.53 15.24 43.99
C GLU A 20 -3.61 14.09 42.98
N SER A 21 -4.26 14.29 41.83
CA SER A 21 -4.26 13.27 40.76
C SER A 21 -2.89 13.09 40.09
N ASN A 22 -1.91 13.94 40.41
CA ASN A 22 -0.54 13.87 39.89
C ASN A 22 0.40 12.99 40.72
N ASP A 23 -0.02 12.51 41.90
CA ASP A 23 0.81 11.70 42.81
C ASP A 23 0.50 10.20 42.77
N LEU A 24 -0.24 9.74 41.75
CA LEU A 24 -0.24 8.31 41.45
C LEU A 24 1.12 7.97 40.83
N LYS A 25 2.04 7.49 41.67
CA LYS A 25 3.27 6.79 41.27
C LYS A 25 2.90 5.54 40.46
N LEU A 26 2.43 5.76 39.24
CA LEU A 26 2.30 4.72 38.25
C LEU A 26 3.73 4.30 37.89
N PRO A 27 4.05 2.99 37.90
CA PRO A 27 5.35 2.54 37.46
C PRO A 27 5.59 3.08 36.04
N THR A 28 6.75 3.68 35.83
CA THR A 28 7.27 4.28 34.60
C THR A 28 7.38 3.30 33.41
N SER A 29 6.69 2.16 33.47
CA SER A 29 6.60 1.14 32.45
C SER A 29 5.33 1.24 31.59
N MET A 30 4.46 2.23 31.82
CA MET A 30 3.18 2.39 31.10
C MET A 30 3.06 3.67 30.25
N LEU A 31 4.14 4.44 30.10
CA LEU A 31 4.17 5.64 29.25
C LEU A 31 5.32 5.59 28.24
N THR A 32 5.48 4.47 27.54
CA THR A 32 5.78 4.62 26.12
C THR A 32 4.47 5.11 25.48
N PRO A 33 4.49 6.08 24.55
CA PRO A 33 3.39 6.21 23.61
C PRO A 33 3.02 4.80 23.13
N PRO A 34 1.76 4.47 22.78
CA PRO A 34 1.60 3.39 21.84
C PRO A 34 2.55 3.79 20.71
N GLN A 35 3.67 3.07 20.59
CA GLN A 35 4.25 2.87 19.29
C GLN A 35 2.99 2.47 18.54
N ILE A 36 2.49 3.35 17.67
CA ILE A 36 1.76 2.88 16.51
C ILE A 36 2.75 1.85 16.05
N ASP A 37 2.40 0.60 16.36
CA ASP A 37 3.21 -0.55 16.06
C ASP A 37 3.46 -0.26 14.59
N ASP A 38 4.70 0.05 14.24
CA ASP A 38 5.18 -0.08 12.89
C ASP A 38 5.05 -1.59 12.65
N HIS A 39 3.79 -2.06 12.57
CA HIS A 39 3.34 -3.25 11.93
C HIS A 39 3.87 -3.00 10.55
N LYS A 40 5.14 -3.35 10.39
CA LYS A 40 5.91 -3.40 9.17
C LYS A 40 4.92 -3.93 8.17
N ARG A 41 4.30 -3.02 7.41
CA ARG A 41 3.16 -3.39 6.57
C ARG A 41 3.70 -4.50 5.73
N ASP A 42 3.10 -5.68 5.83
CA ASP A 42 3.61 -6.81 5.08
C ASP A 42 3.41 -6.46 3.61
N ILE A 43 4.51 -6.11 2.95
CA ILE A 43 4.53 -5.63 1.57
C ILE A 43 3.93 -6.70 0.66
N ASP A 44 4.04 -7.96 1.08
CA ASP A 44 3.55 -9.15 0.39
C ASP A 44 2.25 -9.70 1.00
N SER A 45 1.50 -8.84 1.72
CA SER A 45 0.21 -9.20 2.30
C SER A 45 -0.71 -9.85 1.25
N ARG A 46 -1.08 -11.11 1.48
CA ARG A 46 -1.91 -11.88 0.54
C ARG A 46 -3.39 -11.54 0.73
N GLY A 47 -3.99 -10.95 -0.29
CA GLY A 47 -5.42 -10.71 -0.40
C GLY A 47 -6.22 -11.97 -0.74
N PRO A 48 -7.54 -11.83 -1.00
CA PRO A 48 -8.34 -12.95 -1.49
C PRO A 48 -7.71 -13.50 -2.78
N SER A 49 -7.62 -14.83 -2.90
CA SER A 49 -6.93 -15.56 -3.99
C SER A 49 -5.41 -15.46 -4.04
N GLY A 50 -4.76 -14.97 -2.99
CA GLY A 50 -3.29 -14.90 -2.91
C GLY A 50 -2.71 -13.67 -3.61
N MET A 51 -3.55 -12.70 -3.96
CA MET A 51 -3.12 -11.50 -4.68
C MET A 51 -2.32 -10.56 -3.78
N THR A 52 -1.13 -10.15 -4.23
CA THR A 52 -0.27 -9.21 -3.49
C THR A 52 -0.53 -7.75 -3.90
N PRO A 53 -0.07 -6.77 -3.11
CA PRO A 53 -0.10 -5.36 -3.49
C PRO A 53 0.65 -5.10 -4.82
N LEU A 54 1.77 -5.80 -5.04
CA LEU A 54 2.53 -5.72 -6.29
C LEU A 54 1.69 -6.19 -7.49
N MET A 55 0.97 -7.31 -7.36
CA MET A 55 0.05 -7.78 -8.38
C MET A 55 -1.06 -6.76 -8.65
N LEU A 56 -1.65 -6.18 -7.61
CA LEU A 56 -2.69 -5.16 -7.78
C LEU A 56 -2.20 -3.94 -8.57
N ALA A 57 -0.97 -3.48 -8.30
CA ALA A 57 -0.36 -2.40 -9.06
C ALA A 57 -0.28 -2.74 -10.56
N THR A 58 0.04 -3.99 -10.92
CA THR A 58 0.08 -4.40 -12.34
C THR A 58 -1.30 -4.50 -13.01
N VAL A 59 -2.35 -4.75 -12.24
CA VAL A 59 -3.71 -4.99 -12.77
C VAL A 59 -4.52 -3.69 -12.88
N ARG A 60 -4.34 -2.75 -11.94
CA ARG A 60 -5.24 -1.61 -11.79
C ARG A 60 -4.48 -0.29 -11.59
N GLY A 61 -4.51 0.58 -12.59
CA GLY A 61 -4.30 2.02 -12.40
C GLY A 61 -5.38 2.56 -11.45
N GLY A 62 -4.98 3.33 -10.44
CA GLY A 62 -5.75 3.56 -9.22
C GLY A 62 -7.16 4.17 -9.39
N GLY A 63 -8.04 3.86 -8.43
CA GLY A 63 -9.10 4.77 -8.01
C GLY A 63 -10.47 4.65 -8.68
N ILE A 64 -11.51 4.75 -7.86
CA ILE A 64 -12.91 4.92 -8.25
C ILE A 64 -13.08 6.39 -8.64
N GLU A 65 -13.64 6.64 -9.83
CA GLU A 65 -13.93 7.97 -10.43
C GLU A 65 -12.73 8.91 -10.58
N THR A 66 -12.17 9.02 -11.79
CA THR A 66 -11.94 10.30 -12.48
C THR A 66 -11.52 10.06 -13.93
N THR A 67 -12.32 10.60 -14.84
CA THR A 67 -11.99 11.09 -16.19
C THR A 67 -10.70 10.57 -16.85
N GLU A 68 -10.93 9.71 -17.84
CA GLU A 68 -10.08 9.21 -18.92
C GLU A 68 -8.95 10.13 -19.46
N GLU A 69 -7.89 10.45 -18.72
CA GLU A 69 -6.66 11.02 -19.33
C GLU A 69 -5.39 10.53 -18.60
N ASP A 70 -4.58 9.70 -19.29
CA ASP A 70 -3.12 9.49 -19.12
C ASP A 70 -2.54 8.85 -17.83
N ASP A 71 -3.13 7.77 -17.28
CA ASP A 71 -2.64 7.08 -16.07
C ASP A 71 -1.54 6.00 -16.24
N ASP A 72 -0.95 5.84 -17.44
CA ASP A 72 0.05 4.78 -17.67
C ASP A 72 1.36 4.97 -16.88
N ASP A 73 1.75 6.23 -16.59
CA ASP A 73 3.00 6.54 -15.89
C ASP A 73 2.92 6.22 -14.39
N ASN A 74 1.76 6.44 -13.77
CA ASN A 74 1.57 6.21 -12.33
C ASN A 74 1.67 4.73 -11.94
N THR A 75 1.22 3.83 -12.83
CA THR A 75 1.22 2.39 -12.60
C THR A 75 2.65 1.85 -12.45
N GLY A 76 3.55 2.30 -13.33
CA GLY A 76 4.95 1.93 -13.27
C GLY A 76 5.63 2.42 -11.98
N VAL A 77 5.41 3.68 -11.61
CA VAL A 77 6.01 4.26 -10.40
C VAL A 77 5.62 3.45 -9.15
N MET A 78 4.36 3.03 -9.03
CA MET A 78 3.90 2.17 -7.94
C MET A 78 4.61 0.82 -7.91
N VAL A 79 4.83 0.18 -9.06
CA VAL A 79 5.57 -1.09 -9.16
C VAL A 79 7.01 -0.92 -8.70
N SER A 80 7.71 0.13 -9.15
CA SER A 80 9.08 0.42 -8.72
C SER A 80 9.18 0.71 -7.22
N GLU A 81 8.23 1.46 -6.67
CA GLU A 81 8.21 1.78 -5.24
C GLU A 81 8.02 0.52 -4.38
N LEU A 82 7.10 -0.37 -4.76
CA LEU A 82 6.88 -1.63 -4.06
C LEU A 82 8.12 -2.55 -4.15
N LEU A 83 8.76 -2.63 -5.32
CA LEU A 83 10.01 -3.38 -5.48
C LEU A 83 11.15 -2.78 -4.64
N ALA A 84 11.25 -1.45 -4.56
CA ALA A 84 12.25 -0.76 -3.72
C ALA A 84 12.02 -1.02 -2.23
N GLN A 85 10.77 -1.21 -1.80
CA GLN A 85 10.42 -1.60 -0.44
C GLN A 85 10.74 -3.08 -0.15
N GLY A 86 11.00 -3.88 -1.17
CA GLY A 86 11.35 -5.31 -1.05
C GLY A 86 10.19 -6.26 -1.31
N ALA A 87 9.21 -5.87 -2.13
CA ALA A 87 8.13 -6.76 -2.56
C ALA A 87 8.67 -7.96 -3.34
N ASP A 88 8.14 -9.14 -3.05
CA ASP A 88 8.52 -10.37 -3.75
C ASP A 88 7.69 -10.53 -5.04
N SER A 89 8.39 -10.43 -6.18
CA SER A 89 7.81 -10.60 -7.52
C SER A 89 7.60 -12.06 -7.93
N SER A 90 8.18 -13.01 -7.19
CA SER A 90 8.04 -14.45 -7.42
C SER A 90 6.75 -15.02 -6.84
N ILE A 91 6.00 -14.24 -6.07
CA ILE A 91 4.73 -14.71 -5.48
C ILE A 91 3.75 -15.07 -6.59
N GLN A 92 3.08 -16.20 -6.40
CA GLN A 92 2.04 -16.72 -7.29
C GLN A 92 0.66 -16.56 -6.65
N MET A 93 -0.33 -16.34 -7.50
CA MET A 93 -1.74 -16.33 -7.13
C MET A 93 -2.20 -17.77 -6.81
N ASP A 94 -2.99 -17.97 -5.76
CA ASP A 94 -3.36 -19.31 -5.29
C ASP A 94 -4.22 -20.08 -6.32
N GLY A 95 -5.07 -19.36 -7.06
CA GLY A 95 -6.01 -19.96 -8.01
C GLY A 95 -5.39 -20.28 -9.37
N THR A 96 -4.69 -19.32 -9.96
CA THR A 96 -4.16 -19.43 -11.33
C THR A 96 -2.68 -19.78 -11.39
N GLY A 97 -1.94 -19.62 -10.29
CA GLY A 97 -0.49 -19.74 -10.27
C GLY A 97 0.22 -18.57 -10.96
N GLU A 98 -0.51 -17.52 -11.36
CA GLU A 98 0.06 -16.39 -12.08
C GLU A 98 0.88 -15.50 -11.14
N THR A 99 2.03 -15.05 -11.63
CA THR A 99 2.88 -14.04 -10.96
C THR A 99 2.51 -12.63 -11.38
N ALA A 100 3.09 -11.61 -10.73
CA ALA A 100 2.91 -10.20 -11.13
C ALA A 100 3.26 -9.96 -12.62
N LEU A 101 4.26 -10.68 -13.15
CA LEU A 101 4.66 -10.55 -14.55
C LEU A 101 3.66 -11.18 -15.52
N HIS A 102 2.99 -12.29 -15.14
CA HIS A 102 1.88 -12.84 -15.92
C HIS A 102 0.72 -11.85 -16.05
N LEU A 103 0.41 -11.15 -14.95
CA LEU A 103 -0.64 -10.13 -14.93
C LEU A 103 -0.25 -8.94 -15.81
N ALA A 104 0.97 -8.42 -15.67
CA ALA A 104 1.47 -7.34 -16.53
C ALA A 104 1.41 -7.71 -18.03
N ALA A 105 1.79 -8.94 -18.37
CA ALA A 105 1.66 -9.49 -19.73
C ALA A 105 0.21 -9.59 -20.21
N ARG A 106 -0.71 -10.09 -19.38
CA ARG A 106 -2.12 -10.24 -19.73
C ARG A 106 -2.84 -8.90 -19.91
N PHE A 107 -2.44 -7.88 -19.16
CA PHE A 107 -3.03 -6.54 -19.21
C PHE A 107 -2.26 -5.56 -20.12
N ALA A 108 -1.32 -6.05 -20.92
CA ALA A 108 -0.49 -5.24 -21.83
C ALA A 108 0.25 -4.07 -21.15
N ARG A 109 0.66 -4.23 -19.90
CA ARG A 109 1.36 -3.21 -19.13
C ARG A 109 2.87 -3.30 -19.34
N ALA A 110 3.33 -2.78 -20.48
CA ALA A 110 4.75 -2.81 -20.86
C ALA A 110 5.66 -2.14 -19.82
N ASP A 111 5.28 -0.98 -19.28
CA ASP A 111 6.10 -0.28 -18.28
C ASP A 111 6.18 -1.06 -16.95
N ALA A 112 5.08 -1.65 -16.50
CA ALA A 112 5.07 -2.50 -15.30
C ALA A 112 5.93 -3.76 -15.51
N ALA A 113 5.80 -4.42 -16.66
CA ALA A 113 6.61 -5.60 -16.98
C ALA A 113 8.10 -5.27 -17.03
N LYS A 114 8.47 -4.15 -17.66
CA LYS A 114 9.85 -3.67 -17.68
C LYS A 114 10.39 -3.46 -16.27
N ARG A 115 9.65 -2.79 -15.39
CA ARG A 115 10.07 -2.54 -14.00
C ARG A 115 10.16 -3.82 -13.17
N LEU A 116 9.27 -4.78 -13.39
CA LEU A 116 9.35 -6.10 -12.76
C LEU A 116 10.61 -6.86 -13.21
N LEU A 117 10.93 -6.84 -14.50
CA LEU A 117 12.14 -7.46 -15.06
C LEU A 117 13.41 -6.77 -14.54
N ASP A 118 13.43 -5.43 -14.50
CA ASP A 118 14.51 -4.65 -13.92
C ASP A 118 14.68 -4.95 -12.41
N GLY A 119 13.57 -5.27 -11.72
CA GLY A 119 13.52 -5.73 -10.33
C GLY A 119 13.91 -7.20 -10.12
N GLY A 120 14.31 -7.92 -11.18
CA GLY A 120 14.77 -9.31 -11.10
C GLY A 120 13.66 -10.37 -11.12
N ALA A 121 12.45 -10.03 -11.56
CA ALA A 121 11.38 -11.01 -11.74
C ALA A 121 11.76 -12.08 -12.78
N ASP A 122 11.43 -13.35 -12.52
CA ASP A 122 11.72 -14.43 -13.45
C ASP A 122 10.73 -14.47 -14.62
N ALA A 123 11.23 -14.16 -15.82
CA ALA A 123 10.48 -14.20 -17.08
C ALA A 123 10.06 -15.62 -17.51
N ASN A 124 10.65 -16.66 -16.91
CA ASN A 124 10.35 -18.06 -17.23
C ASN A 124 9.46 -18.75 -16.19
N SER A 125 8.99 -18.01 -15.17
CA SER A 125 8.02 -18.52 -14.20
C SER A 125 6.83 -19.17 -14.89
N GLN A 126 6.37 -20.31 -14.40
CA GLN A 126 5.22 -21.02 -14.96
C GLN A 126 4.00 -20.88 -14.05
N ASP A 127 2.83 -20.63 -14.65
CA ASP A 127 1.54 -20.70 -13.97
C ASP A 127 1.08 -22.16 -13.75
N ASN A 128 -0.10 -22.36 -13.12
CA ASN A 128 -0.63 -23.71 -12.84
C ASN A 128 -0.93 -24.53 -14.11
N THR A 129 -0.97 -23.89 -15.28
CA THR A 129 -1.18 -24.53 -16.58
C THR A 129 0.12 -24.73 -17.37
N GLY A 130 1.26 -24.37 -16.79
CA GLY A 130 2.57 -24.43 -17.44
C GLY A 130 2.83 -23.30 -18.43
N ARG A 131 1.99 -22.25 -18.46
CA ARG A 131 2.20 -21.08 -19.29
C ARG A 131 3.19 -20.15 -18.63
N THR A 132 4.02 -19.51 -19.45
CA THR A 132 4.94 -18.46 -19.02
C THR A 132 4.31 -17.08 -19.27
N PRO A 133 4.87 -15.99 -18.70
CA PRO A 133 4.40 -14.63 -18.98
C PRO A 133 4.34 -14.31 -20.48
N LEU A 134 5.28 -14.83 -21.28
CA LEU A 134 5.26 -14.68 -22.73
C LEU A 134 4.04 -15.33 -23.39
N HIS A 135 3.61 -16.52 -22.92
CA HIS A 135 2.39 -17.14 -23.41
C HIS A 135 1.16 -16.30 -23.10
N SER A 136 1.10 -15.68 -21.91
CA SER A 136 0.02 -14.77 -21.53
C SER A 136 -0.02 -13.51 -22.38
N ALA A 137 1.14 -12.91 -22.72
CA ALA A 137 1.20 -11.75 -23.60
C ALA A 137 0.70 -12.06 -25.01
N VAL A 138 1.13 -13.19 -25.59
CA VAL A 138 0.69 -13.61 -26.93
C VAL A 138 -0.81 -13.92 -26.93
N ALA A 139 -1.33 -14.58 -25.89
CA ALA A 139 -2.75 -14.89 -25.78
C ALA A 139 -3.63 -13.64 -25.60
N ALA A 140 -3.08 -12.56 -25.03
CA ALA A 140 -3.77 -11.29 -24.79
C ALA A 140 -3.53 -10.24 -25.89
N ASP A 141 -2.78 -10.56 -26.95
CA ASP A 141 -2.34 -9.61 -27.99
C ASP A 141 -1.61 -8.37 -27.43
N ALA A 142 -0.83 -8.60 -26.36
CA ALA A 142 -0.13 -7.54 -25.64
C ALA A 142 1.16 -7.11 -26.37
N VAL A 143 1.04 -6.13 -27.26
CA VAL A 143 2.17 -5.60 -28.04
C VAL A 143 3.09 -4.75 -27.15
N GLY A 144 4.39 -5.03 -27.17
CA GLY A 144 5.42 -4.20 -26.53
C GLY A 144 5.76 -4.53 -25.07
N VAL A 145 5.17 -5.59 -24.50
CA VAL A 145 5.48 -6.04 -23.13
C VAL A 145 6.79 -6.84 -23.03
N PHE A 146 7.20 -7.47 -24.13
CA PHE A 146 8.44 -8.22 -24.31
C PHE A 146 9.11 -7.79 -25.62
#